data_AF-A0A821FDD8-F1
#
_entry.id   AF-A0A821FDD8-F1
#
_cell.length_a   1.000
_cell.length_b   1.000
_cell.length_c   1.000
_cell.angle_alpha   90.00
_cell.angle_beta   90.00
_cell.angle_gamma   90.00
#
_symmetry.space_group_name_H-M   'P 1'
#
loop_
_entity.id
_entity.type
_entity.pdbx_description
1 polymer ?
#
loop_
_entity_poly.entity_id
_entity_poly.type
_entity_poly.pdbx_seq_one_letter_code
_entity_poly.pdbx_strand_id
1 'polypeptide(L)'
;MELTEPKSIIFKGDIIDQFIQKEIEQGFPGAALVVTRYGKIFKQVAYGYKLKYNENGTFIKQPELLALETMFDLASLTKMYATNFAIMHLVEQGVLNVDDPVKKYIPQYSGCNPKNECREARFIKDLLTHTAGYAPRVEFYDPRRVPPSFFSQDKNTTEEVLETKLGFQRPRGGDQLPVYSDMDFMLLGLVVEHITGLSLD
;
A
#
# COMPACT_ATOMS: atom_id res chain seq x y z
N MET A 1 6.51 12.56 -33.99
CA MET A 1 6.45 13.82 -33.21
C MET A 1 7.51 13.70 -32.14
N GLU A 2 8.69 14.29 -32.38
CA GLU A 2 9.80 14.24 -31.42
C GLU A 2 9.41 15.04 -30.17
N LEU A 3 9.30 14.33 -29.04
CA LEU A 3 9.13 14.95 -27.74
C LEU A 3 10.49 15.51 -27.33
N THR A 4 10.74 16.79 -27.63
CA THR A 4 11.86 17.52 -27.05
C THR A 4 11.75 17.48 -25.53
N GLU A 5 12.79 17.03 -24.82
CA GLU A 5 12.80 17.03 -23.35
C GLU A 5 12.48 18.44 -22.83
N PRO A 6 11.44 18.59 -21.99
CA PRO A 6 11.05 19.89 -21.50
C PRO A 6 12.09 20.39 -20.48
N LYS A 7 12.64 21.59 -20.70
CA LYS A 7 13.46 22.28 -19.71
C LYS A 7 12.66 22.48 -18.43
N SER A 8 13.09 21.85 -17.33
CA SER A 8 12.56 22.06 -15.99
C SER A 8 12.71 23.53 -15.59
N ILE A 9 11.59 24.22 -15.31
CA ILE A 9 11.63 25.54 -14.68
C ILE A 9 11.78 25.29 -13.19
N ILE A 10 12.98 25.37 -12.65
CA ILE A 10 13.21 25.17 -11.21
C ILE A 10 13.00 26.50 -10.49
N PHE A 11 11.85 26.67 -9.84
CA PHE A 11 11.69 27.75 -8.85
C PHE A 11 12.50 27.38 -7.61
N LYS A 12 13.49 28.21 -7.27
CA LYS A 12 14.28 28.12 -6.03
C LYS A 12 13.92 29.28 -5.10
N GLY A 13 13.84 29.01 -3.81
CA GLY A 13 13.56 29.99 -2.76
C GLY A 13 12.08 30.32 -2.57
N ASP A 14 11.17 29.48 -3.10
CA ASP A 14 9.73 29.68 -2.92
C ASP A 14 9.25 29.28 -1.51
N ILE A 15 7.97 29.50 -1.22
CA ILE A 15 7.38 29.19 0.09
C ILE A 15 7.45 27.70 0.44
N ILE A 16 7.49 26.82 -0.57
CA ILE A 16 7.58 25.37 -0.39
C ILE A 16 9.01 25.00 0.01
N ASP A 17 10.02 25.59 -0.64
CA ASP A 17 11.42 25.42 -0.26
C ASP A 17 11.64 25.83 1.19
N GLN A 18 11.15 27.01 1.57
CA GLN A 18 11.28 27.55 2.92
C GLN A 18 10.59 26.65 3.95
N PHE A 19 9.39 26.15 3.64
CA PHE A 19 8.66 25.23 4.51
C PHE A 19 9.42 23.92 4.71
N ILE A 20 9.85 23.25 3.63
CA ILE A 20 10.55 21.96 3.73
C ILE A 20 11.88 22.12 4.46
N GLN A 21 12.64 23.18 4.17
CA GLN A 21 13.90 23.43 4.89
C GLN A 21 13.68 23.67 6.38
N LYS A 22 12.63 24.40 6.75
CA LYS A 22 12.26 24.60 8.16
C LYS A 22 11.91 23.26 8.85
N GLU A 23 11.15 22.38 8.21
CA GLU A 23 10.85 21.04 8.76
C GLU A 23 12.15 20.22 8.95
N ILE A 24 13.10 20.32 8.02
CA ILE A 24 14.39 19.64 8.10
C ILE A 24 15.23 20.16 9.26
N GLU A 25 15.26 21.48 9.45
CA GLU A 25 15.89 22.14 10.59
C GLU A 25 15.25 21.69 11.92
N GLN A 26 13.95 21.40 11.92
CA GLN A 26 13.20 20.92 13.09
C GLN A 26 13.30 19.41 13.34
N GLY A 27 14.00 18.66 12.48
CA GLY A 27 14.31 17.25 12.72
C GLY A 27 13.92 16.31 11.58
N PHE A 28 13.11 16.77 10.62
CA PHE A 28 12.75 15.96 9.46
C PHE A 28 14.02 15.58 8.66
N PRO A 29 14.20 14.31 8.22
CA PRO A 29 15.42 13.92 7.53
C PRO A 29 15.65 14.61 6.20
N GLY A 30 14.64 14.58 5.34
CA GLY A 30 14.68 15.08 3.97
C GLY A 30 13.43 14.68 3.20
N ALA A 31 13.25 15.26 2.02
CA ALA A 31 12.14 14.97 1.10
C ALA A 31 12.59 15.04 -0.36
N ALA A 32 11.97 14.25 -1.23
CA ALA A 32 11.93 14.52 -2.66
C ALA A 32 10.55 15.09 -3.03
N LEU A 33 10.52 16.18 -3.80
CA LEU A 33 9.30 16.83 -4.24
C LEU A 33 9.25 16.91 -5.76
N VAL A 34 8.15 16.45 -6.34
CA VAL A 34 7.80 16.67 -7.74
C VAL A 34 6.46 17.39 -7.82
N VAL A 35 6.41 18.53 -8.50
CA VAL A 35 5.18 19.27 -8.79
C VAL A 35 4.97 19.29 -10.29
N THR A 36 3.81 18.80 -10.73
CA THR A 36 3.43 18.81 -12.14
C THR A 36 2.17 19.63 -12.35
N ARG A 37 2.03 20.24 -13.54
CA ARG A 37 0.81 20.91 -13.97
C ARG A 37 0.73 20.84 -15.49
N TYR A 38 -0.45 20.48 -16.03
CA TYR A 38 -0.67 20.29 -17.47
C TYR A 38 0.39 19.40 -18.14
N GLY A 39 0.75 18.28 -17.49
CA GLY A 39 1.74 17.33 -17.99
C GLY A 39 3.20 17.82 -17.98
N LYS A 40 3.49 18.98 -17.39
CA LYS A 40 4.85 19.54 -17.29
C LYS A 40 5.32 19.51 -15.85
N ILE A 41 6.62 19.22 -15.64
CA ILE A 41 7.27 19.32 -14.34
C ILE A 41 7.61 20.80 -14.08
N PHE A 42 7.03 21.35 -13.02
CA PHE A 42 7.24 22.72 -12.55
C PHE A 42 8.23 22.81 -11.39
N LYS A 43 8.46 21.71 -10.68
CA LYS A 43 9.45 21.63 -9.61
C LYS A 43 9.85 20.18 -9.42
N GLN A 44 11.14 19.94 -9.31
CA GLN A 44 11.69 18.63 -9.01
C GLN A 44 12.97 18.84 -8.20
N VAL A 45 12.87 18.65 -6.88
CA VAL A 45 13.95 19.00 -5.95
C VAL A 45 14.02 17.96 -4.83
N ALA A 46 15.25 17.60 -4.45
CA ALA A 46 15.55 16.85 -3.25
C ALA A 46 16.07 17.79 -2.15
N TYR A 47 15.63 17.56 -0.92
CA TYR A 47 15.96 18.35 0.26
C TYR A 47 16.51 17.46 1.37
N GLY A 48 17.46 17.99 2.14
CA GLY A 48 17.98 17.33 3.32
C GLY A 48 18.78 16.07 3.00
N TYR A 49 18.60 15.07 3.84
CA TYR A 49 19.46 13.90 3.92
C TYR A 49 18.66 12.62 3.82
N LYS A 50 19.27 11.61 3.22
CA LYS A 50 18.69 10.26 3.09
C LYS A 50 18.59 9.56 4.45
N LEU A 51 19.57 9.77 5.33
CA LEU A 51 19.61 9.20 6.67
C LEU A 51 20.37 10.13 7.61
N LYS A 52 19.73 10.57 8.71
CA LYS A 52 20.34 11.47 9.71
C LYS A 52 20.81 10.78 10.99
N TYR A 53 20.28 9.60 11.27
CA TYR A 53 20.46 8.92 12.55
C TYR A 53 20.98 7.50 12.34
N ASN A 54 21.90 7.08 13.20
CA ASN A 54 22.26 5.68 13.35
C ASN A 54 21.12 4.91 14.04
N GLU A 55 21.16 3.58 13.99
CA GLU A 55 20.16 2.72 14.65
C GLU A 55 20.02 2.98 16.16
N ASN A 56 21.09 3.45 16.82
CA ASN A 56 21.08 3.83 18.23
C ASN A 56 20.54 5.24 18.52
N GLY A 57 19.99 5.92 17.51
CA GLY A 57 19.42 7.28 17.62
C GLY A 57 20.43 8.42 17.65
N THR A 58 21.73 8.15 17.52
CA THR A 58 22.76 9.21 17.45
C THR A 58 22.87 9.82 16.06
N PHE A 59 23.27 11.09 15.97
CA PHE A 59 23.49 11.76 14.69
C PHE A 59 24.66 11.14 13.90
N ILE A 60 24.44 10.95 12.61
CA ILE A 60 25.51 10.64 11.66
C ILE A 60 26.34 11.92 11.45
N LYS A 61 27.66 11.83 11.60
CA LYS A 61 28.56 13.01 11.49
C LYS A 61 28.56 13.63 10.09
N GLN A 62 28.43 12.79 9.06
CA GLN A 62 28.42 13.19 7.65
C GLN A 62 27.28 12.43 6.95
N PRO A 63 26.02 12.87 7.12
CA PRO A 63 24.88 12.20 6.52
C PRO A 63 24.89 12.39 5.00
N GLU A 64 24.48 11.34 4.27
CA GLU A 64 24.35 11.38 2.81
C GLU A 64 23.19 12.32 2.41
N LEU A 65 23.43 13.21 1.44
CA LEU A 65 22.37 14.06 0.91
C LEU A 65 21.33 13.21 0.17
N LEU A 66 20.08 13.64 0.28
CA LEU A 66 18.99 13.04 -0.47
C LEU A 66 19.13 13.42 -1.95
N ALA A 67 19.00 12.43 -2.83
CA ALA A 67 18.97 12.60 -4.29
C ALA A 67 17.58 12.25 -4.84
N LEU A 68 17.24 12.72 -6.05
CA LEU A 68 15.93 12.43 -6.67
C LEU A 68 15.75 10.95 -6.98
N GLU A 69 16.86 10.23 -7.11
CA GLU A 69 16.96 8.79 -7.37
C GLU A 69 16.92 7.96 -6.07
N THR A 70 16.81 8.61 -4.91
CA THR A 70 16.69 7.91 -3.63
C THR A 70 15.42 7.07 -3.62
N MET A 71 15.56 5.77 -3.37
CA MET A 71 14.43 4.88 -3.21
C MET A 71 13.78 5.09 -1.84
N PHE A 72 12.45 5.17 -1.83
CA PHE A 72 11.63 5.26 -0.62
C PHE A 72 10.74 4.02 -0.50
N ASP A 73 10.49 3.59 0.72
CA ASP A 73 9.38 2.69 1.00
C ASP A 73 8.06 3.45 0.77
N LEU A 74 7.29 3.00 -0.21
CA LEU A 74 6.02 3.62 -0.60
C LEU A 74 4.90 3.34 0.42
N ALA A 75 5.08 2.36 1.31
CA ALA A 75 4.10 1.95 2.31
C ALA A 75 2.70 1.82 1.69
N SER A 76 1.72 2.58 2.21
CA SER A 76 0.34 2.51 1.72
C SER A 76 0.11 3.05 0.30
N LEU A 77 1.06 3.78 -0.30
CA LEU A 77 0.94 4.17 -1.71
C LEU A 77 0.97 2.94 -2.64
N THR A 78 1.59 1.84 -2.20
CA THR A 78 1.60 0.54 -2.91
C THR A 78 0.19 0.04 -3.22
N LYS A 79 -0.79 0.31 -2.35
CA LYS A 79 -2.20 -0.05 -2.57
C LYS A 79 -2.72 0.52 -3.89
N MET A 80 -2.44 1.80 -4.14
CA MET A 80 -2.94 2.49 -5.33
C MET A 80 -2.11 2.19 -6.58
N TYR A 81 -0.78 2.23 -6.45
CA TYR A 81 0.11 2.17 -7.61
C TYR A 81 0.51 0.77 -8.05
N ALA A 82 0.41 -0.23 -7.17
CA ALA A 82 0.65 -1.63 -7.53
C ALA A 82 -0.66 -2.42 -7.56
N THR A 83 -1.27 -2.66 -6.39
CA THR A 83 -2.40 -3.60 -6.28
C THR A 83 -3.64 -3.12 -7.02
N ASN A 84 -4.11 -1.90 -6.76
CA ASN A 84 -5.30 -1.37 -7.44
C ASN A 84 -5.06 -1.18 -8.94
N PHE A 85 -3.85 -0.76 -9.34
CA PHE A 85 -3.48 -0.68 -10.75
C PHE A 85 -3.61 -2.04 -11.44
N ALA A 86 -3.04 -3.10 -10.86
CA ALA A 86 -3.15 -4.46 -11.39
C ALA A 86 -4.60 -4.95 -11.45
N ILE A 87 -5.39 -4.73 -10.38
CA ILE A 87 -6.82 -5.08 -10.36
C ILE A 87 -7.57 -4.36 -11.49
N MET A 88 -7.41 -3.04 -11.64
CA MET A 88 -8.12 -2.28 -12.67
C MET A 88 -7.65 -2.63 -14.09
N HIS A 89 -6.39 -3.02 -14.25
CA HIS A 89 -5.91 -3.55 -15.51
C HIS A 89 -6.61 -4.88 -15.86
N LEU A 90 -6.74 -5.81 -14.90
CA LEU A 90 -7.50 -7.05 -15.10
C LEU A 90 -9.00 -6.79 -15.38
N VAL A 91 -9.57 -5.73 -14.81
CA VAL A 91 -10.93 -5.26 -15.13
C VAL A 91 -11.03 -4.79 -16.57
N GLU A 92 -10.09 -3.95 -17.02
CA GLU A 92 -10.04 -3.46 -18.40
C GLU A 92 -9.94 -4.61 -19.41
N GLN A 93 -9.17 -5.65 -19.10
CA GLN A 93 -9.07 -6.86 -19.93
C GLN A 93 -10.30 -7.77 -19.87
N GLY A 94 -11.30 -7.47 -19.03
CA GLY A 94 -12.49 -8.30 -18.84
C GLY A 94 -12.24 -9.62 -18.11
N VAL A 95 -11.05 -9.80 -17.53
CA VAL A 95 -10.66 -11.01 -16.78
C VAL A 95 -11.18 -10.96 -15.34
N LEU A 96 -11.27 -9.76 -14.77
CA LEU A 96 -11.82 -9.51 -13.44
C LEU A 96 -13.07 -8.61 -13.53
N ASN A 97 -14.09 -8.86 -12.69
CA ASN A 97 -15.16 -7.90 -12.42
C ASN A 97 -15.18 -7.54 -10.93
N VAL A 98 -15.26 -6.25 -10.60
CA VAL A 98 -15.27 -5.76 -9.21
C VAL A 98 -16.52 -6.19 -8.43
N ASP A 99 -17.59 -6.52 -9.13
CA ASP A 99 -18.83 -7.05 -8.57
C ASP A 99 -18.82 -8.58 -8.39
N ASP A 100 -17.72 -9.26 -8.70
CA ASP A 100 -17.59 -10.69 -8.41
C ASP A 100 -17.23 -10.94 -6.93
N PRO A 101 -17.66 -12.09 -6.38
CA PRO A 101 -17.17 -12.55 -5.09
C PRO A 101 -15.68 -12.92 -5.18
N VAL A 102 -14.91 -12.65 -4.12
CA VAL A 102 -13.49 -13.02 -4.01
C VAL A 102 -13.28 -14.52 -4.28
N LYS A 103 -14.22 -15.35 -3.79
CA LYS A 103 -14.21 -16.81 -3.98
C LYS A 103 -14.17 -17.26 -5.44
N LYS A 104 -14.64 -16.43 -6.39
CA LYS A 104 -14.54 -16.72 -7.82
C LYS A 104 -13.08 -16.89 -8.26
N TYR A 105 -12.18 -16.10 -7.66
CA TYR A 105 -10.76 -16.07 -8.01
C TYR A 105 -9.90 -16.88 -7.04
N ILE A 106 -10.35 -17.04 -5.80
CA ILE A 106 -9.68 -17.84 -4.77
C ILE A 106 -10.65 -18.92 -4.29
N PRO A 107 -10.71 -20.11 -4.92
CA PRO A 107 -11.75 -21.12 -4.66
C PRO A 107 -11.86 -21.57 -3.20
N GLN A 108 -10.74 -21.63 -2.49
CA GLN A 108 -10.65 -22.01 -1.07
C GLN A 108 -11.15 -20.93 -0.10
N TYR A 109 -11.38 -19.70 -0.57
CA TYR A 109 -11.85 -18.57 0.25
C TYR A 109 -13.30 -18.78 0.70
N SER A 110 -13.45 -19.49 1.81
CA SER A 110 -14.72 -20.02 2.28
C SER A 110 -14.84 -20.07 3.80
N GLY A 111 -16.07 -20.04 4.30
CA GLY A 111 -16.39 -20.16 5.72
C GLY A 111 -16.94 -18.89 6.35
N CYS A 112 -17.63 -19.09 7.47
CA CYS A 112 -18.35 -18.04 8.19
C CYS A 112 -17.94 -18.00 9.67
N ASN A 113 -18.02 -16.81 10.27
CA ASN A 113 -17.91 -16.67 11.73
C ASN A 113 -19.27 -16.99 12.42
N PRO A 114 -19.32 -17.11 13.76
CA PRO A 114 -20.56 -17.39 14.49
C PRO A 114 -21.67 -16.33 14.35
N LYS A 115 -21.35 -15.14 13.81
CA LYS A 115 -22.31 -14.07 13.51
C LYS A 115 -22.83 -14.15 12.07
N ASN A 116 -22.57 -15.24 11.36
CA ASN A 116 -22.96 -15.48 9.97
C ASN A 116 -22.33 -14.50 8.96
N GLU A 117 -21.19 -13.89 9.31
CA GLU A 117 -20.37 -13.18 8.33
C GLU A 117 -19.52 -14.20 7.58
N CYS A 118 -19.75 -14.30 6.27
CA CYS A 118 -19.15 -15.29 5.40
C CYS A 118 -18.18 -14.67 4.39
N ARG A 119 -17.08 -15.39 4.12
CA ARG A 119 -16.12 -15.07 3.06
C ARG A 119 -16.76 -15.05 1.69
N GLU A 120 -17.67 -15.98 1.43
CA GLU A 120 -18.43 -16.10 0.18
C GLU A 120 -19.21 -14.84 -0.17
N ALA A 121 -19.58 -14.05 0.84
CA ALA A 121 -20.32 -12.81 0.65
C ALA A 121 -19.42 -11.60 0.38
N ARG A 122 -18.09 -11.74 0.37
CA ARG A 122 -17.14 -10.65 0.12
C ARG A 122 -16.81 -10.54 -1.35
N PHE A 123 -16.95 -9.34 -1.88
CA PHE A 123 -16.77 -9.00 -3.27
C PHE A 123 -15.49 -8.19 -3.43
N ILE A 124 -14.91 -8.20 -4.63
CA ILE A 124 -13.68 -7.45 -4.94
C ILE A 124 -13.84 -5.97 -4.57
N LYS A 125 -14.99 -5.35 -4.91
CA LYS A 125 -15.29 -3.97 -4.53
C LYS A 125 -15.28 -3.72 -3.03
N ASP A 126 -15.67 -4.70 -2.20
CA ASP A 126 -15.70 -4.51 -0.76
C ASP A 126 -14.28 -4.38 -0.20
N LEU A 127 -13.32 -5.12 -0.76
CA LEU A 127 -11.90 -5.00 -0.41
C LEU A 127 -11.34 -3.65 -0.89
N LEU A 128 -11.63 -3.28 -2.15
CA LEU A 128 -11.20 -2.01 -2.74
C LEU A 128 -11.68 -0.78 -1.95
N THR A 129 -12.89 -0.86 -1.38
CA THR A 129 -13.50 0.24 -0.63
C THR A 129 -13.37 0.11 0.88
N HIS A 130 -12.60 -0.86 1.37
CA HIS A 130 -12.42 -1.08 2.81
C HIS A 130 -13.72 -1.35 3.61
N THR A 131 -14.66 -2.07 2.98
CA THR A 131 -15.98 -2.41 3.54
C THR A 131 -16.18 -3.91 3.73
N ALA A 132 -15.15 -4.73 3.51
CA ALA A 132 -15.22 -6.18 3.73
C ALA A 132 -15.24 -6.58 5.22
N GLY A 133 -14.92 -5.66 6.14
CA GLY A 133 -15.03 -5.88 7.59
C GLY A 133 -13.83 -6.59 8.22
N TYR A 134 -12.70 -6.65 7.52
CA TYR A 134 -11.43 -7.16 8.06
C TYR A 134 -10.78 -6.17 9.03
N ALA A 135 -9.85 -6.70 9.85
CA ALA A 135 -9.06 -5.90 10.77
C ALA A 135 -8.15 -4.91 10.01
N PRO A 136 -7.84 -3.72 10.56
CA PRO A 136 -6.92 -2.78 9.94
C PRO A 136 -5.55 -3.38 9.61
N ARG A 137 -5.05 -4.23 10.50
CA ARG A 137 -3.75 -4.89 10.42
C ARG A 137 -3.76 -6.18 11.20
N VAL A 138 -2.96 -7.15 10.77
CA VAL A 138 -2.55 -8.30 11.56
C VAL A 138 -1.02 -8.37 11.55
N GLU A 139 -0.41 -8.41 12.73
CA GLU A 139 1.05 -8.45 12.91
C GLU A 139 1.55 -9.90 12.88
N PHE A 140 1.44 -10.57 11.73
CA PHE A 140 1.79 -12.00 11.58
C PHE A 140 3.20 -12.34 12.10
N TYR A 141 4.13 -11.38 12.06
CA TYR A 141 5.52 -11.54 12.50
C TYR A 141 5.75 -11.40 14.01
N ASP A 142 4.75 -11.02 14.83
CA ASP A 142 4.90 -10.86 16.28
C ASP A 142 4.06 -11.90 17.05
N PRO A 143 4.67 -12.97 17.60
CA PRO A 143 3.94 -14.04 18.29
C PRO A 143 3.30 -13.58 19.61
N ARG A 144 3.59 -12.36 20.08
CA ARG A 144 2.94 -11.75 21.25
C ARG A 144 1.63 -11.06 20.89
N ARG A 145 1.38 -10.82 19.60
CA ARG A 145 0.26 -10.04 19.06
C ARG A 145 -0.77 -10.89 18.33
N VAL A 146 -0.41 -12.10 17.93
CA VAL A 146 -1.28 -13.03 17.20
C VAL A 146 -1.27 -14.42 17.85
N PRO A 147 -2.35 -15.20 17.72
CA PRO A 147 -2.33 -16.60 18.16
C PRO A 147 -1.32 -17.43 17.34
N PRO A 148 -0.85 -18.58 17.86
CA PRO A 148 0.12 -19.43 17.14
C PRO A 148 -0.31 -19.82 15.72
N SER A 149 -1.62 -19.95 15.46
CA SER A 149 -2.16 -20.28 14.14
C SER A 149 -2.08 -19.15 13.11
N PHE A 150 -1.71 -17.94 13.53
CA PHE A 150 -1.53 -16.75 12.68
C PHE A 150 -0.07 -16.28 12.65
N PHE A 151 0.77 -16.73 13.58
CA PHE A 151 2.19 -16.34 13.56
C PHE A 151 2.87 -16.92 12.31
N SER A 152 3.48 -16.05 11.52
CA SER A 152 4.19 -16.41 10.29
C SER A 152 5.25 -15.35 9.94
N GLN A 153 6.38 -15.83 9.42
CA GLN A 153 7.38 -15.03 8.70
C GLN A 153 7.63 -15.60 7.29
N ASP A 154 6.71 -16.43 6.81
CA ASP A 154 6.75 -17.14 5.53
C ASP A 154 5.55 -16.74 4.66
N LYS A 155 5.78 -16.58 3.34
CA LYS A 155 4.73 -16.15 2.39
C LYS A 155 3.58 -17.16 2.38
N ASN A 156 3.87 -18.43 2.10
CA ASN A 156 2.83 -19.47 1.92
C ASN A 156 1.94 -19.61 3.16
N THR A 157 2.54 -19.60 4.35
CA THR A 157 1.81 -19.69 5.61
C THR A 157 0.91 -18.46 5.82
N THR A 158 1.40 -17.26 5.47
CA THR A 158 0.63 -16.02 5.57
C THR A 158 -0.56 -16.04 4.61
N GLU A 159 -0.36 -16.52 3.38
CA GLU A 159 -1.42 -16.64 2.37
C GLU A 159 -2.50 -17.61 2.81
N GLU A 160 -2.13 -18.78 3.32
CA GLU A 160 -3.09 -19.74 3.88
C GLU A 160 -3.95 -19.07 4.96
N VAL A 161 -3.33 -18.28 5.85
CA VAL A 161 -4.05 -17.54 6.90
C VAL A 161 -4.99 -16.48 6.31
N LEU A 162 -4.54 -15.71 5.32
CA LEU A 162 -5.35 -14.69 4.63
C LEU A 162 -6.61 -15.31 4.02
N GLU A 163 -6.43 -16.40 3.29
CA GLU A 163 -7.48 -17.03 2.50
C GLU A 163 -8.47 -17.82 3.35
N THR A 164 -7.99 -18.44 4.44
CA THR A 164 -8.79 -19.43 5.18
C THR A 164 -9.10 -19.03 6.63
N LYS A 165 -8.22 -18.28 7.32
CA LYS A 165 -8.31 -18.08 8.79
C LYS A 165 -8.68 -16.67 9.25
N LEU A 166 -8.39 -15.61 8.48
CA LEU A 166 -8.79 -14.23 8.84
C LEU A 166 -10.24 -14.09 9.32
N GLY A 167 -10.42 -13.58 10.53
CA GLY A 167 -11.75 -13.25 11.07
C GLY A 167 -12.27 -11.90 10.58
N PHE A 168 -13.58 -11.71 10.66
CA PHE A 168 -14.24 -10.43 10.45
C PHE A 168 -14.40 -9.70 11.79
N GLN A 169 -13.95 -8.44 11.86
CA GLN A 169 -14.20 -7.58 13.02
C GLN A 169 -15.58 -6.90 12.94
N ARG A 170 -16.12 -6.75 11.73
CA ARG A 170 -17.37 -6.04 11.43
C ARG A 170 -18.15 -6.73 10.30
N PRO A 171 -19.46 -6.48 10.18
CA PRO A 171 -20.22 -6.98 9.05
C PRO A 171 -19.75 -6.34 7.73
N ARG A 172 -20.04 -7.02 6.61
CA ARG A 172 -19.86 -6.43 5.27
C ARG A 172 -20.66 -5.14 5.16
N GLY A 173 -20.06 -4.12 4.53
CA GLY A 173 -20.65 -2.77 4.43
C GLY A 173 -20.39 -1.90 5.66
N GLY A 174 -19.91 -2.48 6.76
CA GLY A 174 -19.65 -1.80 8.03
C GLY A 174 -20.91 -1.32 8.74
N ASP A 175 -20.76 -0.93 10.00
CA ASP A 175 -21.85 -0.36 10.80
C ASP A 175 -22.18 1.10 10.42
N GLN A 176 -21.60 1.63 9.33
CA GLN A 176 -21.90 2.86 8.55
C GLN A 176 -20.66 3.43 7.83
N LEU A 177 -19.42 3.03 8.18
CA LEU A 177 -18.18 3.58 7.62
C LEU A 177 -17.11 2.52 7.30
N PRO A 178 -16.30 2.73 6.23
CA PRO A 178 -15.14 1.88 5.91
C PRO A 178 -14.09 1.82 7.03
N VAL A 179 -13.36 0.70 7.09
CA VAL A 179 -12.20 0.50 7.98
C VAL A 179 -10.97 0.26 7.13
N TYR A 180 -10.07 1.24 7.08
CA TYR A 180 -8.82 1.14 6.33
C TYR A 180 -8.01 -0.09 6.75
N SER A 181 -7.84 -1.05 5.84
CA SER A 181 -7.31 -2.38 6.15
C SER A 181 -6.21 -2.82 5.19
N ASP A 182 -5.06 -3.17 5.76
CA ASP A 182 -3.98 -3.84 5.05
C ASP A 182 -4.41 -5.25 4.60
N MET A 183 -5.30 -5.91 5.34
CA MET A 183 -5.78 -7.26 5.00
C MET A 183 -6.59 -7.27 3.71
N ASP A 184 -7.40 -6.23 3.48
CA ASP A 184 -8.17 -6.09 2.23
C ASP A 184 -7.25 -6.08 1.00
N PHE A 185 -6.16 -5.31 1.07
CA PHE A 185 -5.24 -5.15 -0.05
C PHE A 185 -4.26 -6.32 -0.19
N MET A 186 -3.90 -6.99 0.90
CA MET A 186 -3.18 -8.26 0.81
C MET A 186 -4.03 -9.32 0.09
N LEU A 187 -5.33 -9.42 0.41
CA LEU A 187 -6.25 -10.31 -0.31
C LEU A 187 -6.41 -9.93 -1.79
N LEU A 188 -6.49 -8.63 -2.13
CA LEU A 188 -6.50 -8.20 -3.53
C LEU A 188 -5.20 -8.56 -4.26
N GLY A 189 -4.05 -8.51 -3.56
CA GLY A 189 -2.80 -9.02 -4.09
C GLY A 189 -2.90 -10.49 -4.47
N LEU A 190 -3.41 -11.35 -3.56
CA LEU A 190 -3.62 -12.76 -3.85
C LEU A 190 -4.60 -12.99 -5.01
N VAL A 191 -5.65 -12.18 -5.14
CA VAL A 191 -6.56 -12.26 -6.30
C VAL A 191 -5.79 -12.06 -7.61
N VAL A 192 -4.88 -11.08 -7.67
CA VAL A 192 -4.02 -10.87 -8.86
C VAL A 192 -3.13 -12.09 -9.09
N GLU A 193 -2.48 -12.62 -8.05
CA GLU A 193 -1.59 -13.78 -8.18
C GLU A 193 -2.34 -15.04 -8.64
N HIS A 194 -3.53 -15.32 -8.10
CA HIS A 194 -4.37 -16.45 -8.51
C HIS A 194 -4.85 -16.34 -9.97
N ILE A 195 -5.18 -15.13 -10.43
CA ILE A 195 -5.61 -14.92 -11.82
C ILE A 195 -4.45 -15.08 -12.81
N THR A 196 -3.28 -14.54 -12.45
CA THR A 196 -2.15 -14.40 -13.38
C THR A 196 -1.15 -15.55 -13.31
N GLY A 197 -1.09 -16.25 -12.17
CA GLY A 197 -0.03 -17.22 -11.87
C GLY A 197 1.34 -16.57 -11.63
N LEU A 198 1.40 -15.24 -11.48
CA LEU A 198 2.61 -14.46 -11.25
C LEU A 198 2.57 -13.83 -9.86
N SER A 199 3.74 -13.62 -9.27
CA SER A 199 3.85 -12.80 -8.08
C SER A 199 3.48 -11.33 -8.39
N LEU A 200 2.97 -10.62 -7.39
CA LEU A 200 2.70 -9.18 -7.53
C LEU A 200 3.99 -8.34 -7.55
N ASP A 201 5.09 -8.89 -7.02
CA ASP A 201 6.46 -8.33 -7.03
C ASP A 201 7.35 -8.88 -8.17
#